data_AF-A0A7H8K1F0-F1
#
_entry.id   AF-A0A7H8K1F0-F1
#
_cell.length_a   1.000
_cell.length_b   1.000
_cell.length_c   1.000
_cell.angle_alpha   90.00
_cell.angle_beta   90.00
_cell.angle_gamma   90.00
#
_symmetry.space_group_name_H-M   'P 1'
#
loop_
_entity.id
_entity.type
_entity.pdbx_description
1 polymer ?
#
loop_
_entity_poly.entity_id
_entity_poly.type
_entity_poly.pdbx_seq_one_letter_code
_entity_poly.pdbx_strand_id
1 'polypeptide(L)'
;MRSTVAAALHDLRTVDGAVYAAVAATPTPALDKALRRLSMAADHSKISLTLAATLAITPGRPRRAALAGVAAIAVASAAANLVGKRVIPRRRPDREAARVAVDRHVPMPTSASFPSGHTASAVAFATATGGVLPVVAVPLGLLAGAVGYSRVHTGVHYPGDVVAGAVLGIASASMVLGAGSSWGVGGTSVERDLPRP
;
A
#
# COMPACT_ATOMS: atom_id res chain seq x y z
N MET A 1 0.42 -9.58 32.55
CA MET A 1 0.83 -9.64 31.13
C MET A 1 -0.35 -9.46 30.16
N ARG A 2 -1.46 -10.22 30.29
CA ARG A 2 -2.67 -10.01 29.45
C ARG A 2 -3.31 -8.62 29.59
N SER A 3 -3.23 -8.00 30.77
CA SER A 3 -3.71 -6.64 31.05
C SER A 3 -2.89 -5.55 30.35
N THR A 4 -1.57 -5.69 30.31
CA THR A 4 -0.65 -4.72 29.68
C THR A 4 -0.78 -4.71 28.16
N VAL A 5 -0.91 -5.88 27.53
CA VAL A 5 -1.11 -5.98 26.07
C VAL A 5 -2.46 -5.41 25.66
N ALA A 6 -3.52 -5.69 26.43
CA ALA A 6 -4.85 -5.13 26.17
C ALA A 6 -4.86 -3.61 26.30
N ALA A 7 -4.18 -3.05 27.31
CA ALA A 7 -4.02 -1.60 27.48
C ALA A 7 -3.25 -0.98 26.31
N ALA A 8 -2.10 -1.54 25.93
CA ALA A 8 -1.33 -1.03 24.79
C ALA A 8 -2.12 -1.06 23.47
N LEU A 9 -2.89 -2.13 23.21
CA LEU A 9 -3.76 -2.21 22.03
C LEU A 9 -4.90 -1.19 22.08
N HIS A 10 -5.41 -0.87 23.27
CA HIS A 10 -6.40 0.18 23.44
C HIS A 10 -5.78 1.55 23.13
N ASP A 11 -4.61 1.86 23.70
CA ASP A 11 -3.90 3.12 23.47
C ASP A 11 -3.57 3.32 21.99
N LEU A 12 -3.09 2.26 21.31
CA LEU A 12 -2.83 2.29 19.87
C LEU A 12 -4.10 2.59 19.06
N ARG A 13 -5.25 2.02 19.42
CA ARG A 13 -6.53 2.32 18.75
C ARG A 13 -6.99 3.75 19.00
N THR A 14 -6.77 4.26 20.21
CA THR A 14 -7.09 5.64 20.58
C THR A 14 -6.24 6.63 19.79
N VAL A 15 -4.93 6.39 19.69
CA VAL A 15 -4.02 7.21 18.86
C VAL A 15 -4.42 7.13 17.38
N ASP A 16 -4.69 5.93 16.86
CA ASP A 16 -5.10 5.75 15.46
C ASP A 16 -6.40 6.50 15.13
N GLY A 17 -7.36 6.47 16.04
CA GLY A 17 -8.60 7.25 15.94
C GLY A 17 -8.37 8.76 16.03
N ALA A 18 -7.50 9.23 16.94
CA ALA A 18 -7.18 10.64 17.10
C ALA A 18 -6.48 11.22 15.86
N VAL A 19 -5.51 10.48 15.27
CA VAL A 19 -4.85 10.88 14.03
C VAL A 19 -5.86 10.94 12.88
N TYR A 20 -6.76 9.95 12.77
CA TYR A 20 -7.84 10.00 11.80
C TYR A 20 -8.75 11.23 11.98
N ALA A 21 -9.19 11.51 13.21
CA ALA A 21 -10.04 12.64 13.52
C ALA A 21 -9.36 13.99 13.18
N ALA A 22 -8.06 14.12 13.44
CA ALA A 22 -7.29 15.30 13.06
C ALA A 22 -7.26 15.50 11.54
N VAL A 23 -7.03 14.43 10.77
CA VAL A 23 -7.08 14.48 9.29
C VAL A 23 -8.48 14.85 8.79
N ALA A 24 -9.52 14.26 9.39
CA ALA A 24 -10.91 14.51 9.03
C ALA A 24 -11.32 15.97 9.29
N ALA A 25 -10.92 16.54 10.42
CA ALA A 25 -11.27 17.89 10.84
C ALA A 25 -10.47 19.00 10.14
N THR A 26 -9.31 18.68 9.57
CA THR A 26 -8.44 19.68 8.93
C THR A 26 -8.96 20.08 7.54
N PRO A 27 -9.30 21.36 7.29
CA PRO A 27 -9.73 21.82 5.97
C PRO A 27 -8.58 21.83 4.97
N THR A 28 -8.76 21.17 3.81
CA THR A 28 -7.75 21.09 2.74
C THR A 28 -8.40 21.19 1.35
N PRO A 29 -9.20 22.24 1.07
CA PRO A 29 -10.00 22.31 -0.16
C PRO A 29 -9.16 22.20 -1.44
N ALA A 30 -7.91 22.70 -1.42
CA ALA A 30 -6.98 22.60 -2.54
C ALA A 30 -6.57 21.15 -2.88
N LEU A 31 -6.60 20.23 -1.90
CA LEU A 31 -6.15 18.85 -2.05
C LEU A 31 -7.32 17.86 -2.24
N ASP A 32 -8.50 18.19 -1.73
CA ASP A 32 -9.63 17.26 -1.60
C ASP A 32 -10.01 16.60 -2.93
N LYS A 33 -10.13 17.40 -3.99
CA LYS A 33 -10.48 16.90 -5.33
C LYS A 33 -9.41 15.95 -5.90
N ALA A 34 -8.13 16.29 -5.72
CA ALA A 34 -7.02 15.50 -6.22
C ALA A 34 -6.90 14.17 -5.48
N LEU A 35 -6.97 14.20 -4.14
CA LEU A 35 -6.89 13.01 -3.30
C LEU A 35 -8.10 12.09 -3.46
N ARG A 36 -9.30 12.65 -3.63
CA ARG A 36 -10.49 11.86 -3.97
C ARG A 36 -10.31 11.14 -5.31
N ARG A 37 -9.83 11.83 -6.35
CA ARG A 37 -9.56 11.24 -7.67
C ARG A 37 -8.48 10.16 -7.59
N LEU A 38 -7.40 10.41 -6.86
CA LEU A 38 -6.34 9.45 -6.63
C LEU A 38 -6.88 8.18 -5.95
N SER A 39 -7.73 8.34 -4.93
CA SER A 39 -8.35 7.22 -4.21
C SER A 39 -9.22 6.35 -5.14
N MET A 40 -10.04 6.97 -6.01
CA MET A 40 -10.87 6.24 -6.98
C MET A 40 -10.06 5.60 -8.12
N ALA A 41 -8.96 6.25 -8.52
CA ALA A 41 -8.05 5.72 -9.53
C ALA A 41 -7.22 4.54 -8.99
N ALA A 42 -6.95 4.51 -7.69
CA ALA A 42 -6.27 3.38 -7.04
C ALA A 42 -7.16 2.12 -6.94
N ASP A 43 -8.49 2.26 -7.08
CA ASP A 43 -9.41 1.12 -6.99
C ASP A 43 -9.03 0.01 -8.00
N HIS A 44 -9.17 -1.25 -7.57
CA HIS A 44 -8.80 -2.44 -8.36
C HIS A 44 -7.35 -2.45 -8.87
N SER A 45 -6.45 -1.71 -8.21
CA SER A 45 -5.04 -1.55 -8.62
C SER A 45 -4.86 -0.94 -10.02
N LYS A 46 -5.84 -0.20 -10.55
CA LYS A 46 -5.80 0.35 -11.91
C LYS A 46 -4.53 1.14 -12.19
N ILE A 47 -4.15 2.08 -11.31
CA ILE A 47 -2.90 2.86 -11.47
C ILE A 47 -1.68 1.95 -11.62
N SER A 48 -1.51 0.99 -10.71
CA SER A 48 -0.36 0.08 -10.72
C SER A 48 -0.35 -0.81 -11.97
N LEU A 49 -1.51 -1.33 -12.39
CA LEU A 49 -1.62 -2.15 -13.59
C LEU A 49 -1.37 -1.36 -14.87
N THR A 50 -1.81 -0.09 -14.94
CA THR A 50 -1.47 0.79 -16.06
C THR A 50 0.03 1.04 -16.13
N LEU A 51 0.68 1.35 -15.00
CA LEU A 51 2.14 1.52 -14.94
C LEU A 51 2.90 0.23 -15.27
N ALA A 52 2.39 -0.93 -14.85
CA ALA A 52 2.95 -2.21 -15.23
C ALA A 52 2.85 -2.42 -16.75
N ALA A 53 1.68 -2.13 -17.34
CA ALA A 53 1.47 -2.25 -18.78
C ALA A 53 2.43 -1.35 -19.58
N THR A 54 2.65 -0.09 -19.15
CA THR A 54 3.59 0.79 -19.83
C THR A 54 5.04 0.29 -19.73
N LEU A 55 5.47 -0.17 -18.55
CA LEU A 55 6.79 -0.76 -18.37
C LEU A 55 6.97 -2.07 -19.17
N ALA A 56 5.91 -2.85 -19.36
CA ALA A 56 5.96 -4.12 -20.08
C ALA A 56 6.19 -3.98 -21.59
N ILE A 57 5.90 -2.80 -22.17
CA ILE A 57 6.16 -2.49 -23.59
C ILE A 57 7.65 -2.67 -23.90
N THR A 58 8.53 -2.17 -23.03
CA THR A 58 9.97 -2.23 -23.23
C THR A 58 10.53 -3.57 -22.74
N PRO A 59 11.10 -4.41 -23.62
CA PRO A 59 11.69 -5.69 -23.23
C PRO A 59 12.83 -5.55 -22.21
N GLY A 60 13.20 -6.67 -21.58
CA GLY A 60 14.30 -6.72 -20.63
C GLY A 60 13.92 -6.27 -19.22
N ARG A 61 14.73 -5.38 -18.63
CA ARG A 61 14.60 -4.98 -17.22
C ARG A 61 13.24 -4.32 -16.87
N PRO A 62 12.69 -3.39 -17.68
CA PRO A 62 11.39 -2.78 -17.41
C PRO A 62 10.24 -3.80 -17.39
N ARG A 63 10.18 -4.70 -18.39
CA ARG A 63 9.18 -5.77 -18.43
C ARG A 63 9.27 -6.71 -17.23
N ARG A 64 10.48 -7.09 -16.81
CA ARG A 64 10.68 -7.93 -15.62
C ARG A 64 10.21 -7.22 -14.34
N ALA A 65 10.47 -5.92 -14.23
CA ALA A 65 9.98 -5.11 -13.11
C ALA A 65 8.45 -5.06 -13.08
N ALA A 66 7.81 -4.88 -14.25
CA ALA A 66 6.36 -4.93 -14.38
C ALA A 66 5.78 -6.28 -13.93
N LEU A 67 6.35 -7.39 -14.39
CA LEU A 67 5.91 -8.74 -14.03
C LEU A 67 6.08 -9.02 -12.53
N ALA A 68 7.22 -8.64 -11.94
CA ALA A 68 7.45 -8.74 -10.50
C ALA A 68 6.43 -7.90 -9.72
N GLY A 69 6.16 -6.67 -10.18
CA GLY A 69 5.15 -5.78 -9.61
C GLY A 69 3.75 -6.39 -9.64
N VAL A 70 3.31 -6.94 -10.77
CA VAL A 70 1.99 -7.58 -10.92
C VAL A 70 1.88 -8.82 -10.05
N ALA A 71 2.91 -9.66 -10.01
CA ALA A 71 2.94 -10.82 -9.13
C ALA A 71 2.83 -10.42 -7.64
N ALA A 72 3.53 -9.35 -7.23
CA ALA A 72 3.46 -8.83 -5.87
C ALA A 72 2.07 -8.27 -5.52
N ILE A 73 1.40 -7.58 -6.46
CA ILE A 73 0.00 -7.15 -6.30
C ILE A 73 -0.92 -8.35 -6.06
N ALA A 74 -0.75 -9.43 -6.85
CA ALA A 74 -1.59 -10.62 -6.73
C ALA A 74 -1.44 -11.27 -5.35
N VAL A 75 -0.19 -11.45 -4.88
CA VAL A 75 0.11 -11.95 -3.54
C VAL A 75 -0.50 -11.06 -2.45
N ALA A 76 -0.26 -9.75 -2.51
CA ALA A 76 -0.76 -8.81 -1.51
C ALA A 76 -2.29 -8.77 -1.46
N SER A 77 -2.94 -8.79 -2.63
CA SER A 77 -4.39 -8.80 -2.76
C SER A 77 -5.01 -10.08 -2.21
N ALA A 78 -4.41 -11.25 -2.50
CA ALA A 78 -4.85 -12.52 -1.97
C ALA A 78 -4.69 -12.55 -0.44
N ALA A 79 -3.53 -12.18 0.08
CA ALA A 79 -3.27 -12.15 1.52
C ALA A 79 -4.21 -11.18 2.27
N ALA A 80 -4.44 -9.97 1.73
CA ALA A 80 -5.32 -8.99 2.35
C ALA A 80 -6.78 -9.46 2.37
N ASN A 81 -7.30 -9.97 1.25
CA ASN A 81 -8.73 -10.27 1.13
C ASN A 81 -9.12 -11.66 1.65
N LEU A 82 -8.25 -12.66 1.51
CA LEU A 82 -8.54 -14.03 1.93
C LEU A 82 -8.16 -14.29 3.39
N VAL A 83 -7.14 -13.61 3.90
CA VAL A 83 -6.64 -13.80 5.27
C VAL A 83 -6.94 -12.57 6.12
N GLY A 84 -6.33 -11.42 5.81
CA GLY A 84 -6.35 -10.25 6.68
C GLY A 84 -7.75 -9.79 7.08
N LYS A 85 -8.63 -9.61 6.09
CA LYS A 85 -10.01 -9.15 6.31
C LYS A 85 -10.90 -10.16 7.05
N ARG A 86 -10.57 -11.46 7.01
CA ARG A 86 -11.34 -12.51 7.71
C ARG A 86 -10.88 -12.69 9.15
N VAL A 87 -9.59 -12.46 9.42
CA VAL A 87 -8.99 -12.63 10.74
C VAL A 87 -9.27 -11.43 11.64
N ILE A 88 -9.25 -10.20 11.10
CA ILE A 88 -9.44 -8.98 11.88
C ILE A 88 -10.64 -8.20 11.32
N PRO A 89 -11.86 -8.47 11.82
CA PRO A 89 -13.07 -7.75 11.42
C PRO A 89 -13.10 -6.36 12.07
N ARG A 90 -12.25 -5.46 11.57
CA ARG A 90 -12.23 -4.06 12.00
C ARG A 90 -13.28 -3.27 11.23
N ARG A 91 -14.12 -2.53 11.96
CA ARG A 91 -15.06 -1.57 11.38
C ARG A 91 -14.31 -0.38 10.78
N ARG A 92 -14.79 0.13 9.65
CA ARG A 92 -14.26 1.33 9.00
C ARG A 92 -14.48 2.58 9.86
N PRO A 93 -13.73 3.67 9.62
CA PRO A 93 -14.00 4.94 10.25
C PRO A 93 -15.42 5.43 9.95
N ASP A 94 -16.06 6.00 10.97
CA ASP A 94 -17.33 6.69 10.81
C ASP A 94 -17.06 8.12 10.31
N ARG A 95 -17.32 8.33 9.01
CA ARG A 95 -17.09 9.62 8.35
C ARG A 95 -18.06 10.70 8.81
N GLU A 96 -19.27 10.32 9.18
CA GLU A 96 -20.31 11.25 9.59
C GLU A 96 -20.00 11.76 10.99
N ALA A 97 -19.69 10.84 11.92
CA ALA A 97 -19.26 11.19 13.26
C ALA A 97 -17.97 12.03 13.25
N ALA A 98 -17.02 11.72 12.36
CA ALA A 98 -15.78 12.48 12.18
C ALA A 98 -15.94 13.76 11.32
N ARG A 99 -17.14 14.05 10.83
CA ARG A 99 -17.48 15.23 10.00
C ARG A 99 -16.56 15.38 8.77
N VAL A 100 -16.20 14.27 8.12
CA VAL A 100 -15.41 14.30 6.89
C VAL A 100 -16.21 15.05 5.80
N ALA A 101 -15.59 16.09 5.24
CA ALA A 101 -16.20 16.89 4.17
C ALA A 101 -16.73 16.01 3.01
N VAL A 102 -17.96 16.30 2.56
CA VAL A 102 -18.66 15.51 1.52
C VAL A 102 -17.86 15.41 0.23
N ASP A 103 -17.13 16.45 -0.14
CA ASP A 103 -16.29 16.49 -1.35
C ASP A 103 -15.11 15.51 -1.31
N ARG A 104 -14.79 14.95 -0.13
CA ARG A 104 -13.77 13.90 0.03
C ARG A 104 -14.33 12.50 -0.14
N HIS A 105 -15.66 12.32 -0.21
CA HIS A 105 -16.27 11.00 -0.13
C HIS A 105 -16.02 10.18 -1.41
N VAL A 106 -15.64 8.93 -1.17
CA VAL A 106 -15.61 7.84 -2.17
C VAL A 106 -16.57 6.74 -1.74
N PRO A 107 -17.06 5.87 -2.65
CA PRO A 107 -17.92 4.75 -2.27
C PRO A 107 -17.36 3.96 -1.09
N MET A 108 -18.17 3.73 -0.06
CA MET A 108 -17.74 3.01 1.15
C MET A 108 -17.65 1.51 0.84
N PRO A 109 -16.49 0.85 1.04
CA PRO A 109 -16.40 -0.58 0.83
C PRO A 109 -17.16 -1.36 1.90
N THR A 110 -17.85 -2.42 1.49
CA THR A 110 -18.64 -3.30 2.38
C THR A 110 -17.80 -4.29 3.19
N SER A 111 -16.53 -4.48 2.81
CA SER A 111 -15.60 -5.38 3.49
C SER A 111 -14.85 -4.69 4.64
N ALA A 112 -14.29 -5.50 5.55
CA ALA A 112 -13.50 -5.05 6.71
C ALA A 112 -12.43 -4.00 6.34
N SER A 113 -12.13 -3.11 7.29
CA SER A 113 -11.17 -2.02 7.09
C SER A 113 -9.71 -2.50 7.15
N PHE A 114 -9.43 -3.56 7.92
CA PHE A 114 -8.06 -4.00 8.16
C PHE A 114 -7.70 -5.25 7.32
N PRO A 115 -6.51 -5.31 6.72
CA PRO A 115 -5.63 -4.18 6.38
C PRO A 115 -6.16 -3.42 5.13
N SER A 116 -5.59 -2.25 4.84
CA SER A 116 -5.90 -1.50 3.61
C SER A 116 -5.37 -2.23 2.37
N GLY A 117 -6.26 -2.89 1.62
CA GLY A 117 -5.89 -3.60 0.38
C GLY A 117 -5.32 -2.69 -0.71
N HIS A 118 -5.83 -1.47 -0.85
CA HIS A 118 -5.30 -0.49 -1.82
C HIS A 118 -3.85 -0.11 -1.50
N THR A 119 -3.56 0.13 -0.22
CA THR A 119 -2.20 0.41 0.23
C THR A 119 -1.30 -0.82 0.04
N ALA A 120 -1.78 -2.01 0.40
CA ALA A 120 -1.01 -3.24 0.23
C ALA A 120 -0.61 -3.48 -1.22
N SER A 121 -1.55 -3.36 -2.17
CA SER A 121 -1.26 -3.52 -3.59
C SER A 121 -0.33 -2.42 -4.14
N ALA A 122 -0.55 -1.16 -3.77
CA ALA A 122 0.29 -0.05 -4.24
C ALA A 122 1.74 -0.17 -3.73
N VAL A 123 1.92 -0.51 -2.45
CA VAL A 123 3.24 -0.72 -1.86
C VAL A 123 3.91 -1.98 -2.42
N ALA A 124 3.18 -3.09 -2.56
CA ALA A 124 3.72 -4.30 -3.19
C ALA A 124 4.24 -4.03 -4.60
N PHE A 125 3.47 -3.30 -5.41
CA PHE A 125 3.89 -2.90 -6.75
C PHE A 125 5.16 -2.03 -6.71
N ALA A 126 5.16 -0.98 -5.88
CA ALA A 126 6.28 -0.05 -5.79
C ALA A 126 7.57 -0.74 -5.33
N THR A 127 7.49 -1.58 -4.28
CA THR A 127 8.64 -2.30 -3.73
C THR A 127 9.19 -3.34 -4.71
N ALA A 128 8.34 -4.16 -5.33
CA ALA A 128 8.79 -5.18 -6.27
C ALA A 128 9.34 -4.56 -7.57
N THR A 129 8.63 -3.60 -8.14
CA THR A 129 9.07 -2.92 -9.37
C THR A 129 10.34 -2.12 -9.14
N GLY A 130 10.43 -1.39 -8.02
CA GLY A 130 11.62 -0.63 -7.63
C GLY A 130 12.83 -1.52 -7.32
N GLY A 131 12.62 -2.69 -6.72
CA GLY A 131 13.69 -3.67 -6.47
C GLY A 131 14.32 -4.19 -7.77
N VAL A 132 13.52 -4.34 -8.84
CA VAL A 132 14.02 -4.73 -10.15
C VAL A 132 14.54 -3.53 -10.96
N LEU A 133 13.86 -2.39 -10.92
CA LEU A 133 14.18 -1.16 -11.68
C LEU A 133 14.33 0.03 -10.70
N PRO A 134 15.51 0.26 -10.11
CA PRO A 134 15.71 1.22 -9.02
C PRO A 134 15.32 2.67 -9.34
N VAL A 135 15.46 3.09 -10.61
CA VAL A 135 15.10 4.46 -11.04
C VAL A 135 13.61 4.78 -10.78
N VAL A 136 12.72 3.78 -10.69
CA VAL A 136 11.31 3.99 -10.39
C VAL A 136 10.95 3.82 -8.91
N ALA A 137 11.90 3.42 -8.04
CA ALA A 137 11.60 3.09 -6.65
C ALA A 137 11.04 4.29 -5.86
N VAL A 138 11.71 5.45 -5.94
CA VAL A 138 11.27 6.67 -5.26
C VAL A 138 9.92 7.18 -5.78
N PRO A 139 9.71 7.41 -7.09
CA PRO A 139 8.42 7.93 -7.57
C PRO A 139 7.26 6.96 -7.30
N LEU A 140 7.46 5.64 -7.43
CA LEU A 140 6.42 4.66 -7.09
C LEU A 140 6.16 4.60 -5.57
N GLY A 141 7.20 4.75 -4.75
CA GLY A 141 7.06 4.82 -3.30
C GLY A 141 6.24 6.04 -2.85
N LEU A 142 6.53 7.22 -3.42
CA LEU A 142 5.74 8.44 -3.16
C LEU A 142 4.29 8.28 -3.60
N LEU A 143 4.05 7.69 -4.78
CA LEU A 143 2.71 7.38 -5.27
C LEU A 143 1.97 6.41 -4.34
N ALA A 144 2.63 5.36 -3.86
CA ALA A 144 2.04 4.41 -2.92
C ALA A 144 1.70 5.07 -1.58
N GLY A 145 2.57 5.95 -1.07
CA GLY A 145 2.32 6.78 0.10
C GLY A 145 1.11 7.70 -0.09
N ALA A 146 1.02 8.37 -1.25
CA ALA A 146 -0.12 9.22 -1.59
C ALA A 146 -1.43 8.43 -1.70
N VAL A 147 -1.40 7.21 -2.27
CA VAL A 147 -2.54 6.30 -2.27
C VAL A 147 -2.95 5.97 -0.83
N GLY A 148 -2.01 5.58 0.03
CA GLY A 148 -2.28 5.30 1.44
C GLY A 148 -2.93 6.48 2.16
N TYR A 149 -2.35 7.67 2.03
CA TYR A 149 -2.90 8.90 2.61
C TYR A 149 -4.30 9.20 2.08
N SER A 150 -4.54 9.06 0.76
CA SER A 150 -5.87 9.30 0.17
C SER A 150 -6.97 8.44 0.78
N ARG A 151 -6.65 7.23 1.29
CA ARG A 151 -7.61 6.35 1.95
C ARG A 151 -7.99 6.84 3.35
N VAL A 152 -7.05 7.44 4.08
CA VAL A 152 -7.34 8.11 5.36
C VAL A 152 -8.12 9.40 5.10
N HIS A 153 -7.65 10.19 4.13
CA HIS A 153 -8.24 11.48 3.73
C HIS A 153 -9.71 11.37 3.34
N THR A 154 -10.05 10.34 2.55
CA THR A 154 -11.41 10.06 2.10
C THR A 154 -12.23 9.31 3.16
N GLY A 155 -11.64 8.98 4.30
CA GLY A 155 -12.32 8.36 5.45
C GLY A 155 -12.76 6.91 5.25
N VAL A 156 -12.10 6.15 4.38
CA VAL A 156 -12.38 4.70 4.27
C VAL A 156 -11.54 3.86 5.23
N HIS A 157 -10.40 4.35 5.69
CA HIS A 157 -9.42 3.59 6.46
C HIS A 157 -8.80 4.43 7.57
N TYR A 158 -8.43 3.77 8.66
CA TYR A 158 -7.59 4.38 9.70
C TYR A 158 -6.10 4.36 9.27
N PRO A 159 -5.26 5.27 9.79
CA PRO A 159 -3.80 5.22 9.58
C PRO A 159 -3.18 3.85 9.85
N GLY A 160 -3.61 3.15 10.90
CA GLY A 160 -3.14 1.80 11.24
C GLY A 160 -3.49 0.76 10.17
N ASP A 161 -4.63 0.90 9.49
CA ASP A 161 -5.00 0.03 8.36
C ASP A 161 -4.03 0.21 7.18
N VAL A 162 -3.57 1.46 6.98
CA VAL A 162 -2.61 1.84 5.93
C VAL A 162 -1.21 1.32 6.25
N VAL A 163 -0.74 1.50 7.49
CA VAL A 163 0.56 0.96 7.93
C VAL A 163 0.60 -0.56 7.79
N ALA A 164 -0.43 -1.26 8.26
CA ALA A 164 -0.52 -2.71 8.11
C ALA A 164 -0.59 -3.15 6.63
N GLY A 165 -1.31 -2.37 5.80
CA GLY A 165 -1.31 -2.57 4.35
C GLY A 165 0.09 -2.44 3.76
N ALA A 166 0.85 -1.41 4.14
CA ALA A 166 2.21 -1.20 3.65
C ALA A 166 3.15 -2.34 4.06
N VAL A 167 3.11 -2.79 5.32
CA VAL A 167 3.89 -3.95 5.79
C VAL A 167 3.55 -5.20 4.98
N LEU A 168 2.26 -5.47 4.77
CA LEU A 168 1.82 -6.61 3.96
C LEU A 168 2.31 -6.50 2.51
N GLY A 169 2.29 -5.29 1.93
CA GLY A 169 2.78 -5.02 0.59
C GLY A 169 4.28 -5.29 0.45
N ILE A 170 5.08 -4.80 1.39
CA ILE A 170 6.53 -5.06 1.44
C ILE A 170 6.80 -6.55 1.56
N ALA A 171 6.14 -7.26 2.48
CA ALA A 171 6.30 -8.70 2.67
C ALA A 171 5.95 -9.48 1.39
N SER A 172 4.88 -9.09 0.71
CA SER A 172 4.45 -9.70 -0.56
C SER A 172 5.49 -9.49 -1.66
N ALA A 173 6.04 -8.28 -1.78
CA ALA A 173 7.10 -7.97 -2.71
C ALA A 173 8.38 -8.77 -2.41
N SER A 174 8.81 -8.82 -1.14
CA SER A 174 9.97 -9.62 -0.72
C SER A 174 9.81 -11.09 -1.06
N MET A 175 8.63 -11.67 -0.86
CA MET A 175 8.35 -13.06 -1.22
C MET A 175 8.49 -13.29 -2.74
N VAL A 176 7.95 -12.40 -3.57
CA VAL A 176 8.05 -12.50 -5.04
C VAL A 176 9.48 -12.34 -5.52
N LEU A 177 10.21 -11.35 -4.98
CA LEU A 177 11.60 -11.10 -5.35
C LEU A 177 12.52 -12.24 -4.91
N GLY A 178 12.29 -12.80 -3.72
CA GLY A 178 13.06 -13.94 -3.20
C GLY A 178 12.79 -15.26 -3.93
N ALA A 179 11.58 -15.43 -4.49
CA ALA A 179 11.23 -16.63 -5.25
C ALA A 179 11.78 -16.66 -6.68
N GLY A 180 12.26 -15.53 -7.24
CA GLY A 180 12.74 -15.46 -8.62
C GLY A 180 14.19 -15.02 -8.75
N SER A 181 15.08 -15.96 -9.04
CA SER A 181 16.45 -15.65 -9.51
C SER A 181 16.45 -14.89 -10.85
N SER A 182 15.35 -14.99 -11.61
CA SER A 182 15.14 -14.39 -12.92
C SER A 182 14.78 -12.92 -12.89
N TRP A 183 14.70 -12.25 -11.73
CA TRP A 183 14.38 -10.83 -11.61
C TRP A 183 15.59 -9.90 -11.75
N GLY A 184 16.82 -10.42 -11.58
CA GLY A 184 18.04 -9.62 -11.75
C GLY A 184 18.11 -8.45 -10.79
N VAL A 185 17.54 -8.67 -9.60
CA VAL A 185 17.77 -7.83 -8.42
C VAL A 185 19.27 -7.90 -8.14
N GLY A 186 19.92 -6.74 -8.10
CA GLY A 186 21.38 -6.64 -8.09
C GLY A 186 21.97 -7.44 -6.93
N GLY A 187 22.78 -8.45 -7.27
CA GLY A 187 23.80 -8.95 -6.35
C GLY A 187 24.67 -7.79 -5.93
N THR A 188 24.95 -7.69 -4.64
CA THR A 188 25.95 -6.78 -4.09
C THR A 188 27.22 -6.91 -4.92
N SER A 189 27.67 -5.80 -5.51
CA SER A 189 28.87 -5.69 -6.35
C SER A 189 30.19 -6.00 -5.64
N VAL A 190 30.16 -6.71 -4.50
CA VAL A 190 31.33 -7.00 -3.66
C VAL A 190 32.02 -8.31 -4.07
N GLU A 191 31.37 -9.19 -4.83
CA GLU A 191 31.92 -10.54 -5.10
C GLU A 191 32.50 -10.73 -6.52
N ARG A 192 32.57 -9.68 -7.35
CA ARG A 192 33.14 -9.77 -8.71
C ARG A 192 34.61 -9.36 -8.85
N ASP A 193 35.21 -8.80 -7.80
CA ASP A 193 36.58 -8.24 -7.86
C ASP A 193 37.63 -9.05 -7.10
N LEU A 194 37.33 -10.29 -6.68
CA LEU A 194 38.39 -11.16 -6.14
C LEU A 194 39.15 -11.82 -7.31
N PRO A 195 40.48 -11.59 -7.43
CA PRO A 195 41.29 -12.31 -8.40
C PRO A 195 41.23 -13.80 -8.05
N ARG A 196 40.90 -14.61 -9.05
CA ARG A 196 40.97 -16.07 -8.92
C ARG A 196 42.44 -16.51 -8.90
N PRO A 197 42.80 -17.51 -8.07
CA PRO A 197 44.15 -18.05 -8.03
C PRO A 197 44.54 -18.74 -9.34
#